data_AF-A0A7Y2K090-F1
#
_entry.id   AF-A0A7Y2K090-F1
#
_cell.length_a   1.000
_cell.length_b   1.000
_cell.length_c   1.000
_cell.angle_alpha   90.00
_cell.angle_beta   90.00
_cell.angle_gamma   90.00
#
_symmetry.space_group_name_H-M   'P 1'
#
loop_
_entity.id
_entity.type
_entity.pdbx_description
1 polymer ?
#
loop_
_entity_poly.entity_id
_entity_poly.type
_entity_poly.pdbx_seq_one_letter_code
_entity_poly.pdbx_strand_id
1 'polypeptide(L)'
;MRFTALVLLGACLQGCAQTTPHWDQQFGSATRNNLAAQVLDPRVSANQNPAVGIDGRAAKGAHDRYQRSYEQREPQAPTLVINAGSSR
;
A
#
# COMPACT_ATOMS: atom_id res chain seq x y z
N MET A 1 -6.59 53.15 -21.57
CA MET A 1 -5.58 52.60 -20.63
C MET A 1 -6.17 52.06 -19.33
N ARG A 2 -7.18 52.69 -18.70
CA ARG A 2 -7.76 52.21 -17.43
C ARG A 2 -8.58 50.91 -17.59
N PHE A 3 -9.30 50.77 -18.70
CA PHE A 3 -10.08 49.56 -19.02
C PHE A 3 -9.22 48.33 -19.34
N THR A 4 -8.09 48.51 -20.04
CA THR A 4 -7.17 47.42 -20.38
C THR A 4 -6.51 46.80 -19.14
N ALA A 5 -6.21 47.62 -18.12
CA ALA A 5 -5.68 47.14 -16.85
C ALA A 5 -6.70 46.27 -16.09
N LEU A 6 -7.99 46.63 -16.10
CA LEU A 6 -9.06 45.87 -15.47
C LEU A 6 -9.30 44.51 -16.15
N VAL A 7 -9.24 44.46 -17.49
CA VAL A 7 -9.38 43.21 -18.26
C VAL A 7 -8.21 42.25 -17.99
N LEU A 8 -6.97 42.77 -17.95
CA LEU A 8 -5.79 41.97 -17.61
C LEU A 8 -5.85 41.43 -16.17
N LEU A 9 -6.33 42.23 -15.20
CA LEU A 9 -6.51 41.79 -13.82
C LEU A 9 -7.54 40.65 -13.73
N GLY A 10 -8.68 40.77 -14.43
CA GLY A 10 -9.72 39.75 -14.45
C GLY A 10 -9.29 38.43 -15.08
N ALA A 11 -8.44 38.47 -16.12
CA ALA A 11 -7.89 37.27 -16.75
C ALA A 11 -6.95 36.49 -15.81
N CYS A 12 -6.16 37.19 -14.98
CA CYS A 12 -5.29 36.54 -13.99
C CYS A 12 -6.08 35.85 -12.85
N LEU A 13 -7.29 36.32 -12.52
CA LEU A 13 -8.13 35.71 -11.47
C LEU A 13 -8.72 34.35 -11.87
N GLN A 14 -8.83 34.03 -13.16
CA GLN A 14 -9.42 32.76 -13.61
C GLN A 14 -8.57 31.53 -13.25
N GLY A 15 -7.26 31.71 -13.02
CA GLY A 15 -6.40 30.66 -12.46
C GLY A 15 -6.59 30.45 -10.94
N CYS A 16 -7.01 31.49 -10.21
CA CYS A 16 -7.23 31.42 -8.76
C CYS A 16 -8.59 30.82 -8.39
N ALA A 17 -9.60 31.03 -9.23
CA ALA A 17 -10.95 30.46 -9.10
C ALA A 17 -11.20 29.36 -10.16
N GLN A 18 -10.19 28.54 -10.43
CA GLN A 18 -10.28 27.50 -11.44
C GLN A 18 -11.25 26.41 -10.98
N THR A 19 -12.48 26.46 -11.49
CA THR A 19 -13.45 25.37 -11.34
C THR A 19 -13.00 24.17 -12.18
N THR A 20 -13.15 22.97 -11.64
CA THR A 20 -12.83 21.72 -12.32
C THR A 20 -14.09 20.91 -12.61
N PRO A 21 -15.10 21.48 -13.33
CA PRO A 21 -16.46 20.94 -13.36
C PRO A 21 -16.53 19.49 -13.86
N HIS A 22 -15.70 19.13 -14.84
CA HIS A 22 -15.64 17.74 -15.33
C HIS A 22 -15.09 16.77 -14.29
N TRP A 23 -14.08 17.18 -13.51
CA TRP A 23 -13.50 16.34 -12.46
C TRP A 23 -14.37 16.30 -11.21
N ASP A 24 -14.95 17.44 -10.83
CA ASP A 24 -15.83 17.58 -9.66
C ASP A 24 -17.09 16.73 -9.83
N GLN A 25 -17.63 16.66 -11.06
CA GLN A 25 -18.74 15.76 -11.41
C GLN A 25 -18.41 14.27 -11.19
N GLN A 26 -17.16 13.88 -11.38
CA GLN A 26 -16.70 12.48 -11.33
C GLN A 26 -16.06 12.10 -10.00
N PHE A 27 -15.72 13.08 -9.15
CA PHE A 27 -14.97 12.84 -7.91
C PHE A 27 -15.58 11.73 -7.06
N GLY A 28 -16.90 11.78 -6.82
CA GLY A 28 -17.58 10.79 -6.00
C GLY A 28 -17.55 9.37 -6.59
N SER A 29 -17.69 9.21 -7.91
CA SER A 29 -17.61 7.89 -8.55
C SER A 29 -16.17 7.38 -8.56
N ALA A 30 -15.18 8.24 -8.82
CA ALA A 30 -13.76 7.90 -8.76
C ALA A 30 -13.36 7.40 -7.37
N THR A 31 -13.76 8.08 -6.29
CA THR A 31 -13.46 7.64 -4.92
C THR A 31 -14.12 6.30 -4.59
N ARG A 32 -15.39 6.10 -4.96
CA ARG A 32 -16.10 4.83 -4.72
C ARG A 32 -15.49 3.68 -5.53
N ASN A 33 -15.08 3.92 -6.77
CA ASN A 33 -14.42 2.92 -7.59
C ASN A 33 -13.05 2.54 -7.01
N ASN A 34 -12.28 3.52 -6.54
CA ASN A 34 -10.99 3.25 -5.89
C ASN A 34 -11.18 2.42 -4.61
N LEU A 35 -12.17 2.77 -3.79
CA LEU A 35 -12.52 1.97 -2.61
C LEU A 35 -12.91 0.54 -3.01
N ALA A 36 -13.79 0.38 -4.00
CA ALA A 36 -14.23 -0.93 -4.47
C ALA A 36 -13.06 -1.79 -4.98
N ALA A 37 -12.05 -1.18 -5.61
CA ALA A 37 -10.84 -1.88 -6.04
C ALA A 37 -9.95 -2.36 -4.88
N GLN A 38 -10.05 -1.72 -3.71
CA GLN A 38 -9.29 -2.08 -2.50
C GLN A 38 -10.06 -3.04 -1.57
N VAL A 39 -11.37 -3.17 -1.75
CA VAL A 39 -12.20 -4.09 -0.97
C VAL A 39 -12.02 -5.52 -1.49
N LEU A 40 -11.36 -6.37 -0.69
CA LEU A 40 -11.09 -7.77 -1.03
C LEU A 40 -12.38 -8.61 -1.13
N ASP A 41 -13.32 -8.41 -0.19
CA ASP A 41 -14.61 -9.10 -0.16
C ASP A 41 -15.73 -8.13 0.26
N PRO A 42 -16.57 -7.64 -0.69
CA PRO A 42 -17.70 -6.76 -0.39
C PRO A 42 -18.81 -7.42 0.45
N ARG A 43 -18.84 -8.76 0.52
CA ARG A 43 -19.89 -9.52 1.21
C ARG A 43 -19.48 -10.00 2.60
N VAL A 44 -18.34 -9.54 3.11
CA VAL A 44 -17.76 -10.01 4.38
C VAL A 44 -18.71 -9.83 5.58
N SER A 45 -19.60 -8.83 5.56
CA SER A 45 -20.58 -8.61 6.63
C SER A 45 -21.63 -9.72 6.75
N ALA A 46 -21.88 -10.47 5.67
CA ALA A 46 -22.76 -11.63 5.67
C ALA A 46 -22.03 -12.92 6.03
N ASN A 47 -20.70 -12.88 6.20
CA ASN A 47 -19.91 -14.04 6.58
C ASN A 47 -20.18 -14.38 8.05
N GLN A 48 -20.79 -15.55 8.28
CA GLN A 48 -21.07 -16.07 9.62
C GLN A 48 -19.91 -16.89 10.19
N ASN A 49 -18.88 -17.19 9.37
CA ASN A 49 -17.68 -17.86 9.84
C ASN A 49 -16.82 -16.88 10.64
N PRO A 50 -16.60 -17.12 11.94
CA PRO A 50 -15.75 -16.25 12.74
C PRO A 50 -14.34 -16.21 12.17
N ALA A 51 -13.72 -15.03 12.16
CA ALA A 51 -12.30 -14.92 11.86
C ALA A 51 -11.51 -15.68 12.94
N VAL A 52 -10.99 -16.85 12.58
CA VAL A 52 -10.13 -17.64 13.46
C VAL A 52 -8.74 -17.02 13.40
N GLY A 53 -8.48 -16.12 14.34
CA GLY A 53 -7.15 -15.55 14.54
C GLY A 53 -6.14 -16.62 15.01
N ILE A 54 -4.88 -16.21 15.16
CA ILE A 54 -3.86 -17.03 15.81
C ILE A 54 -3.92 -16.84 17.33
N ASP A 55 -3.55 -17.86 18.10
CA ASP A 55 -3.46 -17.71 19.55
C ASP A 55 -2.32 -16.74 19.94
N GLY A 56 -2.46 -16.09 21.10
CA GLY A 56 -1.50 -15.06 21.52
C GLY A 56 -0.06 -15.56 21.68
N ARG A 57 0.13 -16.83 22.03
CA ARG A 57 1.49 -17.41 22.17
C ARG A 57 2.11 -17.64 20.80
N ALA A 58 1.35 -18.17 19.84
CA ALA A 58 1.79 -18.29 18.46
C ALA A 58 2.09 -16.92 17.84
N ALA A 59 1.24 -15.91 18.08
CA ALA A 59 1.45 -14.54 17.63
C ALA A 59 2.77 -13.96 18.15
N LYS A 60 3.02 -14.07 19.46
CA LYS A 60 4.28 -13.66 20.07
C LYS A 60 5.47 -14.39 19.46
N GLY A 61 5.40 -15.71 19.34
CA GLY A 61 6.48 -16.52 18.77
C GLY A 61 6.78 -16.21 17.29
N ALA A 62 5.76 -15.82 16.52
CA ALA A 62 5.94 -15.33 15.15
C ALA A 62 6.65 -13.96 15.14
N HIS A 63 6.22 -13.03 15.97
CA HIS A 63 6.83 -11.70 16.08
C HIS A 63 8.28 -11.76 16.56
N ASP A 64 8.57 -12.56 17.58
CA ASP A 64 9.93 -12.74 18.10
C ASP A 64 10.88 -13.32 17.04
N ARG A 65 10.40 -14.27 16.22
CA ARG A 65 11.19 -14.81 15.09
C ARG A 65 11.45 -13.77 14.02
N TYR A 66 10.45 -12.97 13.68
CA TYR A 66 10.59 -11.88 12.71
C TYR A 66 11.59 -10.83 13.18
N GLN A 67 11.59 -10.47 14.47
CA GLN A 67 12.62 -9.58 15.01
C GLN A 67 14.01 -10.21 14.95
N ARG A 68 14.14 -11.47 15.38
CA ARG A 68 15.43 -12.18 15.34
C ARG A 68 15.97 -12.38 13.94
N SER A 69 15.14 -12.44 12.89
CA SER A 69 15.66 -12.56 11.52
C SER A 69 16.46 -11.34 11.08
N TYR A 70 16.30 -10.18 11.72
CA TYR A 70 17.14 -9.00 11.49
C TYR A 70 18.43 -9.01 12.32
N GLU A 71 18.49 -9.80 13.38
CA GLU A 71 19.67 -9.95 14.25
C GLU A 71 20.57 -11.11 13.81
N GLN A 72 19.97 -12.14 13.21
CA GLN A 72 20.68 -13.30 12.69
C GLN A 72 21.30 -12.97 11.33
N ARG A 73 22.64 -12.93 11.28
CA ARG A 73 23.35 -13.10 10.00
C ARG A 73 22.94 -14.44 9.40
N GLU A 74 22.62 -14.45 8.10
CA GLU A 74 22.34 -15.65 7.32
C GLU A 74 23.28 -16.79 7.76
N PRO A 75 22.76 -17.98 8.14
CA PRO A 75 23.62 -19.11 8.47
C PRO A 75 24.58 -19.33 7.31
N GLN A 76 25.88 -19.28 7.59
CA GLN A 76 26.89 -19.51 6.57
C GLN A 76 26.60 -20.88 5.94
N ALA A 77 26.26 -20.89 4.65
CA ALA A 77 25.86 -22.10 3.95
C ALA A 77 26.90 -23.20 4.24
N PRO A 78 26.46 -24.43 4.60
CA PRO A 78 27.40 -25.49 4.94
C PRO A 78 28.35 -25.69 3.76
N THR A 79 29.63 -25.43 3.99
CA THR A 79 30.66 -25.70 2.99
C THR A 79 30.63 -27.19 2.68
N LEU A 80 30.25 -27.54 1.46
CA LEU A 80 30.26 -28.92 0.98
C LEU A 80 31.72 -29.37 0.86
N VAL A 81 32.24 -30.07 1.87
CA VAL A 81 33.57 -30.69 1.81
C VAL A 81 33.41 -32.12 1.29
N ILE A 82 33.73 -32.33 0.01
CA ILE A 82 33.82 -33.68 -0.58
C ILE A 82 35.26 -34.16 -0.38
N ASN A 83 35.47 -35.06 0.60
CA ASN A 83 36.73 -35.80 0.70
C ASN A 83 36.69 -36.97 -0.28
N ALA A 84 37.29 -36.79 -1.46
CA ALA A 84 37.57 -37.89 -2.38
C ALA A 84 38.79 -38.68 -1.85
N GLY A 85 38.54 -39.65 -0.98
CA GLY A 85 39.55 -40.62 -0.58
C GLY A 85 39.92 -41.52 -1.75
N SER A 86 41.07 -41.28 -2.38
CA SER A 86 41.65 -42.18 -3.38
C SER A 86 42.10 -43.47 -2.70
N SER A 87 41.32 -44.55 -2.84
CA SER A 87 41.81 -45.91 -2.62
C SER A 87 42.35 -46.46 -3.95
N ARG A 88 43.68 -46.53 -4.07
CA ARG A 88 44.41 -47.48 -4.92
C ARG A 88 45.72 -47.84 -4.24
#